data_AF-A0A255HHP0-F1
#
_entry.id   AF-A0A255HHP0-F1
#
_cell.length_a   1.000
_cell.length_b   1.000
_cell.length_c   1.000
_cell.angle_alpha   90.00
_cell.angle_beta   90.00
_cell.angle_gamma   90.00
#
_symmetry.space_group_name_H-M   'P 1'
#
loop_
_entity.id
_entity.type
_entity.pdbx_description
1 polymer ?
#
loop_
_entity_poly.entity_id
_entity_poly.type
_entity_poly.pdbx_seq_one_letter_code
_entity_poly.pdbx_strand_id
1 'polypeptide(L)'
;MVSLSVEQASIRVSLLSFQQYMHALLRQQQQLSMAHLDYACDWLKRLYQCGYWRKVDQYLVPAIRRATPHADGLLEELGKLNHAALESVNLVQLRTMAAIDSAERLGSQVEQLGAAIDSFCAALMARLEMEERELFALARRVIAGDAWFAIAYQFLAHDARVAENRHNKARVLPFVQSAVVSHASVPAHAPAVAANCAAAAGTPGQHHHVA
;
A
#
# COMPACT_ATOMS: atom_id res chain seq x y z
N MET A 1 3.91 -0.23 -18.45
CA MET A 1 4.93 -0.03 -17.40
C MET A 1 4.81 1.32 -16.72
N VAL A 2 4.61 2.42 -17.45
CA VAL A 2 4.50 3.76 -16.86
C VAL A 2 3.49 3.82 -15.70
N SER A 3 2.31 3.20 -15.82
CA SER A 3 1.34 3.14 -14.71
C SER A 3 1.87 2.42 -13.46
N LEU A 4 2.53 1.25 -13.61
CA LEU A 4 3.12 0.53 -12.47
C LEU A 4 4.24 1.36 -11.80
N SER A 5 5.10 2.00 -12.59
CA SER A 5 6.19 2.82 -12.06
C SER A 5 5.65 4.04 -11.29
N VAL A 6 4.56 4.65 -11.77
CA VAL A 6 3.90 5.78 -11.09
C VAL A 6 3.26 5.33 -9.77
N GLU A 7 2.53 4.20 -9.79
CA GLU A 7 1.93 3.63 -8.58
C GLU A 7 3.00 3.25 -7.55
N GLN A 8 4.09 2.65 -8.01
CA GLN A 8 5.23 2.28 -7.18
C GLN A 8 5.91 3.51 -6.56
N ALA A 9 6.11 4.59 -7.32
CA ALA A 9 6.64 5.84 -6.79
C ALA A 9 5.73 6.42 -5.70
N SER A 10 4.41 6.34 -5.90
CA SER A 10 3.43 6.76 -4.91
C SER A 10 3.48 5.90 -3.63
N ILE A 11 3.69 4.59 -3.76
CA ILE A 11 3.87 3.67 -2.62
C ILE A 11 5.15 4.00 -1.85
N ARG A 12 6.28 4.23 -2.54
CA ARG A 12 7.55 4.62 -1.89
C ARG A 12 7.41 5.90 -1.08
N VAL A 13 6.80 6.93 -1.66
CA VAL A 13 6.53 8.18 -0.94
C VAL A 13 5.66 7.91 0.30
N SER A 14 4.60 7.12 0.14
CA SER A 14 3.71 6.78 1.25
C SER A 14 4.43 6.02 2.38
N LEU A 15 5.30 5.06 2.05
CA LEU A 15 6.11 4.31 3.01
C LEU A 15 7.04 5.22 3.80
N LEU A 16 7.76 6.12 3.10
CA LEU A 16 8.67 7.07 3.75
C LEU A 16 7.92 8.04 4.66
N SER A 17 6.78 8.58 4.20
CA SER A 17 5.96 9.47 5.02
C SER A 17 5.38 8.76 6.25
N PHE A 18 4.97 7.50 6.12
CA PHE A 18 4.52 6.68 7.24
C PHE A 18 5.64 6.43 8.25
N GLN A 19 6.83 6.04 7.79
CA GLN A 19 7.99 5.83 8.66
C GLN A 19 8.35 7.09 9.45
N GLN A 20 8.40 8.24 8.77
CA GLN A 20 8.68 9.54 9.40
C GLN A 20 7.61 9.91 10.44
N TYR A 21 6.33 9.71 10.11
CA TYR A 21 5.23 9.95 11.03
C TYR A 21 5.34 9.10 12.30
N MET A 22 5.59 7.80 12.14
CA MET A 22 5.73 6.88 13.26
C MET A 22 6.95 7.22 14.14
N HIS A 23 8.08 7.57 13.54
CA HIS A 23 9.25 8.02 14.31
C HIS A 23 8.99 9.32 15.07
N ALA A 24 8.34 10.30 14.44
CA ALA A 24 7.99 11.56 15.10
C ALA A 24 7.05 11.31 16.30
N LEU A 25 6.07 10.42 16.11
CA LEU A 25 5.13 10.02 17.15
C LEU A 25 5.85 9.32 18.32
N LEU A 26 6.68 8.32 18.03
CA LEU A 26 7.43 7.56 19.06
C LEU A 26 8.44 8.43 19.82
N ARG A 27 8.98 9.49 19.20
CA ARG A 27 9.88 10.44 19.88
C ARG A 27 9.14 11.45 20.76
N GLN A 28 7.95 11.90 20.35
CA GLN A 28 7.20 12.94 21.06
C GLN A 28 6.33 12.38 22.19
N GLN A 29 5.87 11.14 22.07
CA GLN A 29 4.97 10.52 23.03
C GLN A 29 5.71 9.45 23.82
N GLN A 30 5.86 9.63 25.14
CA GLN A 30 6.33 8.58 26.05
C GLN A 30 5.30 7.45 26.21
N GLN A 31 4.07 7.64 25.74
CA GLN A 31 3.01 6.64 25.77
C GLN A 31 2.31 6.51 24.41
N LEU A 32 2.26 5.28 23.88
CA LEU A 32 1.51 4.96 22.67
C LEU A 32 0.02 4.86 22.98
N SER A 33 -0.77 5.81 22.46
CA SER A 33 -2.24 5.68 22.47
C SER A 33 -2.69 4.59 21.50
N MET A 34 -3.74 3.87 21.90
CA MET A 34 -4.44 2.88 21.06
C MET A 34 -4.83 3.42 19.69
N ALA A 35 -5.27 4.68 19.61
CA ALA A 35 -5.66 5.30 18.36
C ALA A 35 -4.51 5.33 17.33
N HIS A 36 -3.26 5.48 17.79
CA HIS A 36 -2.10 5.49 16.89
C HIS A 36 -1.74 4.09 16.39
N LEU A 37 -1.95 3.07 17.22
CA LEU A 37 -1.69 1.68 16.86
C LEU A 37 -2.75 1.16 15.88
N ASP A 38 -4.02 1.52 16.11
CA ASP A 38 -5.11 1.27 15.17
C ASP A 38 -4.86 1.97 13.84
N TYR A 39 -4.41 3.24 13.88
CA TYR A 39 -4.03 3.97 12.67
C TYR A 39 -2.92 3.26 11.89
N ALA A 40 -1.85 2.81 12.57
CA ALA A 40 -0.78 2.06 11.92
C ALA A 40 -1.32 0.77 11.29
N CYS A 41 -2.09 -0.03 12.03
CA CYS A 41 -2.66 -1.27 11.51
C CYS A 41 -3.57 -1.03 10.30
N ASP A 42 -4.41 -0.01 10.34
CA ASP A 42 -5.29 0.36 9.23
C ASP A 42 -4.52 0.89 8.03
N TRP A 43 -3.46 1.67 8.26
CA TRP A 43 -2.58 2.15 7.21
C TRP A 43 -1.92 0.96 6.49
N LEU A 44 -1.39 -0.01 7.22
CA LEU A 44 -0.77 -1.20 6.64
C LEU A 44 -1.80 -2.03 5.85
N LYS A 45 -3.00 -2.23 6.38
CA LYS A 45 -4.09 -2.92 5.64
C LYS A 45 -4.42 -2.21 4.33
N ARG A 46 -4.54 -0.88 4.36
CA ARG A 46 -4.83 -0.08 3.16
C ARG A 46 -3.70 -0.16 2.14
N LEU A 47 -2.45 -0.13 2.59
CA LEU A 47 -1.27 -0.27 1.72
C LEU A 47 -1.29 -1.58 0.94
N TYR A 48 -1.58 -2.71 1.60
CA TYR A 48 -1.66 -4.01 0.92
C TYR A 48 -2.93 -4.17 0.07
N GLN A 49 -3.98 -3.43 0.40
CA GLN A 49 -5.19 -3.37 -0.42
C GLN A 49 -5.03 -2.47 -1.65
N CYS A 50 -3.95 -1.69 -1.74
CA CYS A 50 -3.62 -0.97 -2.97
C CYS A 50 -3.53 -1.97 -4.12
N GLY A 51 -4.21 -1.64 -5.23
CA GLY A 51 -4.32 -2.53 -6.39
C GLY A 51 -2.98 -2.91 -7.02
N TYR A 52 -1.92 -2.16 -6.73
CA TYR A 52 -0.56 -2.40 -7.20
C TYR A 52 -0.07 -3.83 -6.91
N TRP A 53 -0.07 -4.26 -5.65
CA TRP A 53 0.46 -5.58 -5.27
C TRP A 53 -0.31 -6.70 -5.96
N ARG A 54 -1.64 -6.56 -6.05
CA ARG A 54 -2.47 -7.50 -6.80
C ARG A 54 -2.16 -7.50 -8.29
N LYS A 55 -1.90 -6.34 -8.90
CA LYS A 55 -1.55 -6.28 -10.32
C LYS A 55 -0.23 -7.01 -10.61
N VAL A 56 0.78 -6.81 -9.77
CA VAL A 56 2.06 -7.50 -9.88
C VAL A 56 1.88 -9.01 -9.70
N ASP A 57 1.24 -9.42 -8.60
CA ASP A 57 1.14 -10.84 -8.22
C ASP A 57 0.16 -11.64 -9.12
N GLN A 58 -0.94 -11.03 -9.58
CA GLN A 58 -1.98 -11.74 -10.36
C GLN A 58 -1.73 -11.76 -11.87
N TYR A 59 -1.04 -10.75 -12.41
CA TYR A 59 -0.92 -10.62 -13.87
C TYR A 59 0.54 -10.64 -14.32
N LEU A 60 1.42 -9.89 -13.66
CA LEU A 60 2.81 -9.76 -14.10
C LEU A 60 3.64 -11.00 -13.78
N VAL A 61 3.62 -11.46 -12.52
CA VAL A 61 4.37 -12.64 -12.08
C VAL A 61 4.00 -13.91 -12.89
N PRO A 62 2.70 -14.23 -13.09
CA PRO A 62 2.32 -15.41 -13.88
C PRO A 62 2.72 -15.29 -15.35
N ALA A 63 2.68 -14.08 -15.93
CA ALA A 63 3.11 -13.87 -17.30
C ALA A 63 4.62 -14.10 -17.47
N ILE A 64 5.43 -13.64 -16.52
CA ILE A 64 6.88 -13.86 -16.52
C ILE A 64 7.20 -15.35 -16.37
N ARG A 65 6.54 -16.07 -15.46
CA ARG A 65 6.72 -17.53 -15.29
C ARG A 65 6.41 -18.31 -16.56
N ARG A 66 5.34 -17.94 -17.27
CA ARG A 66 4.98 -18.57 -18.56
C ARG A 66 5.99 -18.25 -19.65
N ALA A 67 6.58 -17.05 -19.63
CA ALA A 67 7.54 -16.61 -20.62
C ALA A 67 8.95 -17.16 -20.39
N THR A 68 9.36 -17.40 -19.14
CA THR A 68 10.64 -18.03 -18.83
C THR A 68 10.65 -18.74 -17.46
N PRO A 69 11.12 -20.00 -17.38
CA PRO A 69 11.34 -20.68 -16.11
C PRO A 69 12.56 -20.15 -15.35
N HIS A 70 13.47 -19.41 -16.01
CA HIS A 70 14.64 -18.81 -15.37
C HIS A 70 14.30 -17.69 -14.37
N ALA A 71 13.03 -17.28 -14.30
CA ALA A 71 12.55 -16.28 -13.36
C ALA A 71 12.30 -16.82 -11.95
N ASP A 72 12.27 -18.14 -11.75
CA ASP A 72 11.77 -18.72 -10.50
C ASP A 72 12.57 -18.30 -9.27
N GLY A 73 13.90 -18.16 -9.37
CA GLY A 73 14.74 -17.67 -8.26
C GLY A 73 14.40 -16.22 -7.86
N LEU A 74 14.30 -15.32 -8.83
CA LEU A 74 13.89 -13.92 -8.60
C LEU A 74 12.49 -13.85 -7.97
N LEU A 75 11.56 -14.66 -8.46
CA LEU A 75 10.19 -14.69 -7.96
C LEU A 75 10.10 -15.27 -6.54
N GLU A 76 10.97 -16.22 -6.19
CA GLU A 76 11.10 -16.75 -4.83
C GLU A 76 11.64 -15.68 -3.88
N GLU A 77 12.66 -14.92 -4.29
CA GLU A 77 13.22 -13.82 -3.51
C GLU A 77 12.22 -12.69 -3.26
N LEU A 78 11.45 -12.30 -4.28
CA LEU A 78 10.32 -11.37 -4.11
C LEU A 78 9.26 -11.93 -3.15
N GLY A 79 8.99 -13.24 -3.21
CA GLY A 79 8.12 -13.93 -2.28
C GLY A 79 8.62 -13.87 -0.83
N LYS A 80 9.94 -14.07 -0.61
CA LYS A 80 10.58 -13.96 0.71
C LYS A 80 10.46 -12.54 1.28
N LEU A 81 10.71 -11.51 0.48
CA LEU A 81 10.57 -10.11 0.90
C LEU A 81 9.13 -9.77 1.28
N ASN A 82 8.15 -10.26 0.51
CA ASN A 82 6.74 -10.09 0.84
C ASN A 82 6.37 -10.83 2.14
N HIS A 83 6.86 -12.04 2.33
CA HIS A 83 6.63 -12.81 3.56
C HIS A 83 7.22 -12.11 4.78
N ALA A 84 8.45 -11.63 4.68
CA ALA A 84 9.10 -10.85 5.73
C ALA A 84 8.29 -9.59 6.09
N ALA A 85 7.80 -8.86 5.08
CA ALA A 85 6.97 -7.69 5.32
C ALA A 85 5.64 -8.04 6.01
N LEU A 86 4.99 -9.16 5.63
CA LEU A 86 3.78 -9.65 6.30
C LEU A 86 4.04 -10.12 7.74
N GLU A 87 5.18 -10.75 7.99
CA GLU A 87 5.62 -11.15 9.32
C GLU A 87 5.83 -9.94 10.22
N SER A 88 6.48 -8.88 9.71
CA SER A 88 6.63 -7.62 10.44
C SER A 88 5.27 -6.98 10.80
N VAL A 89 4.25 -7.09 9.93
CA VAL A 89 2.88 -6.64 10.25
C VAL A 89 2.28 -7.40 11.41
N ASN A 90 2.39 -8.73 11.40
CA ASN A 90 1.88 -9.57 12.48
C ASN A 90 2.60 -9.25 13.80
N LEU A 91 3.91 -8.98 13.73
CA LEU A 91 4.70 -8.58 14.89
C LEU A 91 4.25 -7.21 15.43
N VAL A 92 4.00 -6.23 14.56
CA VAL A 92 3.43 -4.91 14.94
C VAL A 92 2.08 -5.07 15.64
N GLN A 93 1.19 -5.93 15.12
CA GLN A 93 -0.12 -6.20 15.72
C GLN A 93 -0.01 -6.89 17.08
N LEU A 94 0.83 -7.91 17.19
CA LEU A 94 1.06 -8.63 18.45
C LEU A 94 1.62 -7.70 19.54
N ARG A 95 2.59 -6.84 19.17
CA ARG A 95 3.20 -5.88 20.08
C ARG A 95 2.23 -4.78 20.49
N THR A 96 1.36 -4.37 19.57
CA THR A 96 0.23 -3.46 19.85
C THR A 96 -0.66 -4.03 20.95
N MET A 97 -1.07 -5.29 20.83
CA MET A 97 -1.90 -5.94 21.85
C MET A 97 -1.17 -6.06 23.20
N ALA A 98 0.11 -6.43 23.20
CA ALA A 98 0.90 -6.56 24.43
C ALA A 98 1.21 -5.23 25.13
N ALA A 99 1.18 -4.10 24.40
CA ALA A 99 1.40 -2.78 24.98
C ALA A 99 0.21 -2.26 25.80
N ILE A 100 -1.00 -2.80 25.54
CA ILE A 100 -2.22 -2.47 26.28
C ILE A 100 -2.18 -3.04 27.70
N ASP A 101 -1.59 -4.22 27.85
CA ASP A 101 -1.70 -5.02 29.08
C ASP A 101 -0.61 -4.72 30.12
N SER A 102 0.38 -3.84 29.84
CA SER A 102 1.59 -3.73 30.69
C SER A 102 2.20 -2.32 30.73
N ALA A 103 1.76 -1.48 31.67
CA ALA A 103 2.30 -0.14 31.88
C ALA A 103 3.80 -0.10 32.27
N GLU A 104 4.34 -1.16 32.88
CA GLU A 104 5.71 -1.19 33.42
C GLU A 104 6.81 -1.40 32.36
N ARG A 105 6.48 -1.73 31.11
CA ARG A 105 7.46 -2.02 30.04
C ARG A 105 7.35 -1.12 28.81
N LEU A 106 6.63 -0.01 28.94
CA LEU A 106 6.23 0.85 27.83
C LEU A 106 7.41 1.35 26.97
N GLY A 107 8.53 1.73 27.59
CA GLY A 107 9.74 2.17 26.87
C GLY A 107 10.31 1.09 25.95
N SER A 108 10.48 -0.13 26.46
CA SER A 108 10.99 -1.26 25.65
C SER A 108 10.01 -1.68 24.53
N GLN A 109 8.71 -1.49 24.72
CA GLN A 109 7.68 -1.79 23.72
C GLN A 109 7.65 -0.75 22.60
N VAL A 110 7.84 0.54 22.94
CA VAL A 110 7.97 1.64 21.97
C VAL A 110 9.16 1.41 21.05
N GLU A 111 10.32 1.03 21.61
CA GLU A 111 11.53 0.72 20.82
C GLU A 111 11.31 -0.49 19.89
N GLN A 112 10.72 -1.57 20.42
CA GLN A 112 10.43 -2.78 19.63
C GLN A 112 9.41 -2.51 18.52
N LEU A 113 8.40 -1.67 18.77
CA LEU A 113 7.44 -1.26 17.75
C LEU A 113 8.12 -0.43 16.66
N GLY A 114 8.98 0.52 17.03
CA GLY A 114 9.78 1.30 16.09
C GLY A 114 10.62 0.40 15.19
N ALA A 115 11.35 -0.56 15.78
CA ALA A 115 12.16 -1.52 15.04
C ALA A 115 11.32 -2.40 14.08
N ALA A 116 10.11 -2.81 14.50
CA ALA A 116 9.21 -3.59 13.66
C ALA A 116 8.69 -2.79 12.45
N ILE A 117 8.37 -1.51 12.65
CA ILE A 117 7.96 -0.58 11.59
C ILE A 117 9.11 -0.34 10.62
N ASP A 118 10.33 -0.15 11.12
CA ASP A 118 11.51 0.05 10.28
C ASP A 118 11.84 -1.19 9.45
N SER A 119 11.77 -2.38 10.06
CA SER A 119 11.95 -3.66 9.36
C SER A 119 10.89 -3.84 8.26
N PHE A 120 9.63 -3.51 8.56
CA PHE A 120 8.54 -3.54 7.58
C PHE A 120 8.79 -2.61 6.39
N CYS A 121 9.08 -1.34 6.65
CA CYS A 121 9.34 -0.34 5.61
C CYS A 121 10.57 -0.72 4.78
N ALA A 122 11.63 -1.22 5.42
CA ALA A 122 12.85 -1.67 4.73
C ALA A 122 12.58 -2.86 3.81
N ALA A 123 11.83 -3.87 4.26
CA ALA A 123 11.48 -5.04 3.47
C ALA A 123 10.65 -4.66 2.23
N LEU A 124 9.66 -3.77 2.37
CA LEU A 124 8.87 -3.30 1.25
C LEU A 124 9.68 -2.41 0.29
N MET A 125 10.53 -1.53 0.80
CA MET A 125 11.42 -0.73 -0.06
C MET A 125 12.37 -1.63 -0.87
N ALA A 126 12.94 -2.67 -0.25
CA ALA A 126 13.78 -3.65 -0.93
C ALA A 126 12.99 -4.42 -2.00
N ARG A 127 11.76 -4.84 -1.70
CA ARG A 127 10.86 -5.47 -2.69
C ARG A 127 10.64 -4.56 -3.90
N LEU A 128 10.30 -3.29 -3.65
CA LEU A 128 10.07 -2.32 -4.72
C LEU A 128 11.34 -2.11 -5.57
N GLU A 129 12.51 -1.93 -4.94
CA GLU A 129 13.77 -1.82 -5.69
C GLU A 129 14.04 -3.04 -6.57
N MET A 130 13.79 -4.25 -6.06
CA MET A 130 13.99 -5.49 -6.82
C MET A 130 12.99 -5.62 -7.98
N GLU A 131 11.73 -5.24 -7.75
CA GLU A 131 10.70 -5.20 -8.81
C GLU A 131 11.12 -4.25 -9.95
N GLU A 132 11.68 -3.09 -9.62
CA GLU A 132 12.08 -2.11 -10.62
C GLU A 132 13.35 -2.50 -11.39
N ARG A 133 14.39 -2.93 -10.66
CA ARG A 133 15.69 -3.26 -11.26
C ARG A 133 15.63 -4.55 -12.06
N GLU A 134 14.96 -5.57 -11.53
CA GLU A 134 15.04 -6.92 -12.06
C GLU A 134 13.73 -7.36 -12.70
N LEU A 135 12.61 -7.30 -11.97
CA LEU A 135 11.34 -7.83 -12.48
C LEU A 135 10.86 -7.10 -13.73
N PHE A 136 10.87 -5.77 -13.73
CA PHE A 136 10.43 -4.96 -14.88
C PHE A 136 11.41 -5.01 -16.05
N ALA A 137 12.71 -5.14 -15.77
CA ALA A 137 13.71 -5.36 -16.81
C ALA A 137 13.51 -6.73 -17.47
N LEU A 138 13.27 -7.77 -16.67
CA LEU A 138 12.99 -9.11 -17.16
C LEU A 138 11.68 -9.15 -17.95
N ALA A 139 10.61 -8.58 -17.42
CA ALA A 139 9.29 -8.56 -18.06
C ALA A 139 9.35 -7.96 -19.48
N ARG A 140 10.07 -6.84 -19.65
CA ARG A 140 10.31 -6.23 -20.97
C ARG A 140 11.03 -7.13 -21.96
N ARG A 141 11.92 -7.99 -21.48
CA ARG A 141 12.75 -8.85 -22.33
C ARG A 141 12.01 -10.10 -22.76
N VAL A 142 11.15 -10.65 -21.91
CA VAL A 142 10.57 -11.99 -22.10
C VAL A 142 9.11 -11.98 -22.53
N ILE A 143 8.36 -10.91 -22.24
CA ILE A 143 6.94 -10.85 -22.59
C ILE A 143 6.80 -10.28 -24.01
N ALA A 144 6.16 -11.07 -24.89
CA ALA A 144 5.83 -10.64 -26.25
C ALA A 144 4.84 -9.47 -26.26
N GLY A 145 4.88 -8.65 -27.31
CA GLY A 145 4.10 -7.40 -27.37
C GLY A 145 2.58 -7.59 -27.22
N ASP A 146 2.02 -8.61 -27.85
CA ASP A 146 0.61 -9.01 -27.75
C ASP A 146 0.21 -9.44 -26.34
N ALA A 147 1.02 -10.28 -25.69
CA ALA A 147 0.85 -10.67 -24.29
C ALA A 147 0.96 -9.45 -23.36
N TRP A 148 1.84 -8.50 -23.68
CA TRP A 148 1.98 -7.25 -22.93
C TRP A 148 0.73 -6.38 -22.99
N PHE A 149 0.10 -6.26 -24.17
CA PHE A 149 -1.17 -5.55 -24.32
C PHE A 149 -2.29 -6.21 -23.51
N ALA A 150 -2.35 -7.55 -23.50
CA ALA A 150 -3.33 -8.28 -22.70
C ALA A 150 -3.16 -7.99 -21.19
N ILE A 151 -1.92 -7.93 -20.69
CA ILE A 151 -1.64 -7.57 -19.29
C ILE A 151 -2.05 -6.13 -19.01
N ALA A 152 -1.73 -5.18 -19.91
CA ALA A 152 -2.13 -3.79 -19.76
C ALA A 152 -3.65 -3.62 -19.70
N TYR A 153 -4.39 -4.36 -20.53
CA TYR A 153 -5.86 -4.40 -20.46
C TYR A 153 -6.37 -4.97 -19.14
N GLN A 154 -5.75 -6.04 -18.62
CA GLN A 154 -6.08 -6.61 -17.31
C GLN A 154 -5.86 -5.62 -16.16
N PHE A 155 -4.81 -4.79 -16.23
CA PHE A 155 -4.59 -3.71 -15.26
C PHE A 155 -5.72 -2.68 -15.29
N LEU A 156 -6.11 -2.20 -16.48
CA LEU A 156 -7.21 -1.25 -16.62
C LEU A 156 -8.53 -1.83 -16.10
N ALA A 157 -8.83 -3.08 -16.46
CA ALA A 157 -10.03 -3.76 -15.97
C ALA A 157 -10.00 -3.96 -14.45
N HIS A 158 -8.84 -4.26 -13.87
CA HIS A 158 -8.66 -4.36 -12.43
C HIS A 158 -8.93 -3.00 -11.74
N ASP A 159 -8.36 -1.92 -12.27
CA ASP A 159 -8.52 -0.58 -11.70
C ASP A 159 -9.99 -0.11 -11.79
N ALA A 160 -10.69 -0.42 -12.89
CA ALA A 160 -12.12 -0.16 -13.04
C ALA A 160 -12.95 -0.89 -11.96
N ARG A 161 -12.70 -2.19 -11.73
CA ARG A 161 -13.39 -2.96 -10.67
C ARG A 161 -13.11 -2.40 -9.28
N VAL A 162 -11.87 -1.99 -9.01
CA VAL A 162 -11.50 -1.38 -7.73
C VAL A 162 -12.19 -0.02 -7.55
N ALA A 163 -12.38 0.75 -8.61
CA ALA A 163 -13.13 2.00 -8.58
C ALA A 163 -14.64 1.75 -8.32
N GLU A 164 -15.26 0.82 -9.02
CA GLU A 164 -16.67 0.45 -8.84
C GLU A 164 -16.96 -0.08 -7.43
N ASN A 165 -16.10 -0.95 -6.90
CA ASN A 165 -16.24 -1.47 -5.54
C ASN A 165 -16.14 -0.37 -4.47
N ARG A 166 -15.31 0.65 -4.70
CA ARG A 166 -15.25 1.83 -3.82
C ARG A 166 -16.52 2.67 -3.93
N HIS A 167 -17.02 2.91 -5.14
CA HIS A 167 -18.26 3.64 -5.38
C HIS A 167 -19.47 2.96 -4.72
N ASN A 168 -19.58 1.64 -4.86
CA ASN A 168 -20.66 0.85 -4.26
C ASN A 168 -20.59 0.86 -2.73
N LYS A 169 -19.40 0.75 -2.13
CA LYS A 169 -19.23 0.88 -0.67
C LYS A 169 -19.62 2.27 -0.16
N ALA A 170 -19.31 3.32 -0.91
CA ALA A 170 -19.70 4.69 -0.57
C ALA A 170 -21.23 4.91 -0.69
N ARG A 171 -21.88 4.22 -1.63
CA ARG A 171 -23.34 4.32 -1.86
C ARG A 171 -24.18 3.52 -0.87
N VAL A 172 -23.61 2.48 -0.24
CA VAL A 172 -24.30 1.59 0.72
C VAL A 172 -24.28 2.12 2.15
N LEU A 173 -23.59 3.23 2.45
CA LEU A 173 -23.78 3.91 3.73
C LEU A 173 -25.16 4.63 3.70
N PRO A 174 -26.16 4.19 4.50
CA PRO A 174 -27.39 4.93 4.61
C PRO A 174 -27.04 6.29 5.23
N PHE A 175 -27.49 7.34 4.57
CA PHE A 175 -27.38 8.71 5.00
C PHE A 175 -27.99 8.87 6.41
N VAL A 176 -27.15 8.77 7.44
CA VAL A 176 -27.44 9.38 8.73
C VAL A 176 -26.83 10.77 8.66
N GLN A 177 -27.65 11.73 8.26
CA GLN A 177 -27.37 13.16 8.39
C GLN A 177 -27.32 13.47 9.89
N SER A 178 -26.17 13.29 10.53
CA SER A 178 -26.00 13.69 11.92
C SER A 178 -25.54 15.14 11.96
N ALA A 179 -26.36 15.96 12.59
CA ALA A 179 -26.19 17.39 12.77
C ALA A 179 -24.85 17.75 13.45
N VAL A 180 -24.40 18.95 13.09
CA VAL A 180 -23.29 19.74 13.65
C VAL A 180 -23.01 19.46 15.12
N VAL A 181 -21.78 19.04 15.44
CA VAL A 181 -21.06 19.46 16.66
C VAL A 181 -19.59 19.66 16.30
N SER A 182 -19.16 20.92 16.32
CA SER A 182 -17.75 21.31 16.37
C SER A 182 -17.14 20.82 17.69
N HIS A 183 -16.03 20.08 17.66
CA HIS A 183 -14.82 20.34 18.47
C HIS A 183 -13.72 19.31 18.18
N ALA A 184 -12.48 19.78 18.34
CA ALA A 184 -11.20 19.07 18.38
C ALA A 184 -10.52 18.77 17.02
N SER A 185 -9.62 19.69 16.68
CA SER A 185 -8.57 19.59 15.67
C SER A 185 -7.74 18.31 15.80
N VAL A 186 -7.82 17.45 14.80
CA VAL A 186 -6.81 16.43 14.49
C VAL A 186 -5.57 17.15 13.93
N PRO A 187 -4.33 16.84 14.36
CA PRO A 187 -3.14 17.49 13.82
C PRO A 187 -2.98 17.14 12.33
N ALA A 188 -2.76 18.19 11.53
CA ALA A 188 -2.73 18.21 10.06
C ALA A 188 -1.52 17.50 9.40
N HIS A 189 -0.98 16.45 10.03
CA HIS A 189 0.26 15.77 9.59
C HIS A 189 0.16 14.25 9.49
N ALA A 190 -1.03 13.66 9.59
CA ALA A 190 -1.20 12.26 9.22
C ALA A 190 -0.91 12.11 7.71
N PRO A 191 0.00 11.20 7.29
CA PRO A 191 0.24 10.99 5.87
C PRO A 191 -1.07 10.55 5.22
N ALA A 192 -1.51 11.30 4.21
CA ALA A 192 -2.56 10.84 3.34
C ALA A 192 -2.06 9.55 2.69
N VAL A 193 -2.58 8.40 3.14
CA VAL A 193 -2.43 7.14 2.41
C VAL A 193 -2.88 7.47 1.02
N ALA A 194 -1.96 7.40 0.05
CA ALA A 194 -2.18 7.90 -1.30
C ALA A 194 -3.60 7.56 -1.77
N ALA A 195 -4.49 8.56 -1.69
CA ALA A 195 -5.79 8.54 -2.34
C ALA A 195 -5.63 8.40 -3.87
N ASN A 196 -4.37 8.42 -4.35
CA ASN A 196 -3.94 8.38 -5.73
C ASN A 196 -3.60 6.98 -6.27
N CYS A 197 -4.12 5.89 -5.71
CA CYS A 197 -4.13 4.63 -6.48
C CYS A 197 -5.04 4.68 -7.74
N ALA A 198 -5.74 5.79 -8.03
CA ALA A 198 -6.52 5.95 -9.28
C ALA A 198 -6.86 7.42 -9.67
N ALA A 199 -5.99 8.40 -9.48
CA ALA A 199 -6.24 9.76 -10.01
C ALA A 199 -5.70 9.93 -11.44
N ALA A 200 -6.05 9.00 -12.34
CA ALA A 200 -5.80 9.10 -13.77
C ALA A 200 -6.95 8.48 -14.56
N ALA A 201 -8.17 8.93 -14.28
CA ALA A 201 -9.28 8.79 -15.22
C ALA A 201 -9.65 10.20 -15.66
N GLY A 202 -9.36 10.50 -16.92
CA GLY A 202 -9.62 11.79 -17.54
C GLY A 202 -11.08 12.22 -17.35
N THR A 203 -11.23 13.51 -17.10
CA THR A 203 -12.48 14.24 -17.29
C THR A 203 -13.07 13.89 -18.66
N PRO A 204 -14.29 13.32 -18.76
CA PRO A 204 -14.96 13.27 -20.04
C PRO A 204 -15.35 14.70 -20.41
N GLY A 205 -14.80 15.18 -21.53
CA GLY A 205 -15.19 16.43 -22.16
C GLY A 205 -16.69 16.42 -22.41
N GLN A 206 -17.39 17.41 -21.85
CA GLN A 206 -18.75 17.72 -22.21
C GLN A 206 -18.77 18.24 -23.66
N HIS A 207 -19.25 17.40 -24.58
CA HIS A 207 -19.85 17.86 -25.81
C HIS A 207 -21.24 18.44 -25.49
N HIS A 208 -21.46 19.71 -25.83
CA HIS A 208 -22.75 20.27 -26.25
C HIS A 208 -22.45 21.11 -27.51
N HIS A 209 -22.74 20.60 -28.70
CA HIS A 209 -23.91 20.96 -29.53
C HIS A 209 -24.06 22.49 -29.65
N VAL A 210 -23.51 23.10 -30.72
CA VAL A 210 -24.19 23.45 -31.98
C VAL A 210 -25.54 24.11 -31.75
N ALA A 211 -25.55 25.42 -31.93
CA ALA A 211 -26.51 26.12 -32.78
C ALA A 211 -25.72 27.18 -33.59
#